data_AF-A0A8C5S101-F1
#
_entry.id   AF-A0A8C5S101-F1
#
_cell.length_a   1.000
_cell.length_b   1.000
_cell.length_c   1.000
_cell.angle_alpha   90.00
_cell.angle_beta   90.00
_cell.angle_gamma   90.00
#
_symmetry.space_group_name_H-M   'P 1'
#
loop_
_entity.id
_entity.type
_entity.pdbx_description
1 polymer ?
#
loop_
_entity_poly.entity_id
_entity_poly.type
_entity_poly.pdbx_seq_one_letter_code
_entity_poly.pdbx_strand_id
1 'polypeptide(L)'
;MYKKLKAHMQEESLHFQNKLDALEAEILRLRHELQELESVNTDAQHARNIAREQLLTQEETIYRERKIRDKKLKDIKKMTEEKRAQNERAERRHSQKDRIQFGTEDLLREPQFKKSNILKTKQAVLTASENFDKVRAATGVTEANDVVACFLAQEETFKQLEEMKNENEVSLEQLKEEKDALLRELEHTKYSGEARKVGAQNLMKELRDHLQKEEKRRDATQAELDKVNRVLLNAKAGIEHLASKVQHIKLEDSHFASMELDEKASEYVLDLMAQTEEKLLYLVEFLKNQDKAELLRRIEEVEFHSKLERRLPAFNTRVKLPIAQKQDMYYDEEDSGEDDADVVTRAALKRQSQQIIEAKTKRRTRYRKKDGKM
;
A
#
# COMPACT_ATOMS: atom_id res chain seq x y z
N MET A 1 30.37 -69.77 -17.00
CA MET A 1 30.68 -68.35 -16.72
C MET A 1 30.02 -67.42 -17.73
N TYR A 2 30.54 -67.27 -18.96
CA TYR A 2 30.07 -66.33 -20.00
C TYR A 2 28.55 -66.09 -20.12
N LYS A 3 27.70 -67.14 -20.13
CA LYS A 3 26.23 -66.96 -20.22
C LYS A 3 25.64 -66.11 -19.09
N LYS A 4 26.17 -66.19 -17.86
CA LYS A 4 25.72 -65.34 -16.73
C LYS A 4 26.18 -63.89 -16.90
N LEU A 5 27.42 -63.68 -17.37
CA LEU A 5 27.94 -62.33 -17.65
C LEU A 5 27.13 -61.65 -18.76
N LYS A 6 26.81 -62.37 -19.85
CA LYS A 6 25.94 -61.84 -20.92
C LYS A 6 24.55 -61.45 -20.38
N ALA A 7 23.93 -62.30 -19.54
CA ALA A 7 22.64 -61.99 -18.95
C ALA A 7 22.68 -60.70 -18.11
N HIS A 8 23.67 -60.56 -17.22
CA HIS A 8 23.87 -59.36 -16.41
C HIS A 8 24.06 -58.10 -17.26
N MET A 9 24.91 -58.16 -18.29
CA MET A 9 25.11 -57.01 -19.20
C MET A 9 23.85 -56.66 -20.02
N GLN A 10 23.02 -57.64 -20.38
CA GLN A 10 21.73 -57.39 -21.03
C GLN A 10 20.72 -56.76 -20.05
N GLU A 11 20.66 -57.25 -18.82
CA GLU A 11 19.82 -56.71 -17.75
C GLU A 11 20.21 -55.26 -17.41
N GLU A 12 21.50 -54.97 -17.24
CA GLU A 12 22.00 -53.60 -17.08
C GLU A 12 21.70 -52.72 -18.30
N SER A 13 21.80 -53.24 -19.53
CA SER A 13 21.55 -52.46 -20.74
C SER A 13 20.13 -51.90 -20.84
N LEU A 14 19.14 -52.64 -20.32
CA LEU A 14 17.75 -52.17 -20.22
C LEU A 14 17.57 -50.98 -19.27
N HIS A 15 18.50 -50.81 -18.31
CA HIS A 15 18.43 -49.75 -17.29
C HIS A 15 19.27 -48.51 -17.64
N PHE A 16 20.11 -48.55 -18.69
CA PHE A 16 20.93 -47.38 -19.06
C PHE A 16 20.09 -46.26 -19.69
N GLN A 17 19.06 -46.57 -20.48
CA GLN A 17 18.19 -45.53 -21.06
C GLN A 17 17.48 -44.75 -19.96
N ASN A 18 16.75 -45.43 -19.07
CA ASN A 18 16.05 -44.80 -17.94
C ASN A 18 16.98 -43.95 -17.04
N LYS A 19 18.27 -44.32 -16.94
CA LYS A 19 19.28 -43.53 -16.20
C LYS A 19 19.75 -42.30 -16.99
N LEU A 20 19.87 -42.39 -18.32
CA LEU A 20 20.14 -41.24 -19.18
C LEU A 20 18.95 -40.27 -19.17
N ASP A 21 17.73 -40.76 -19.38
CA ASP A 21 16.50 -39.95 -19.37
C ASP A 21 16.34 -39.18 -18.06
N ALA A 22 16.62 -39.82 -16.92
CA ALA A 22 16.58 -39.19 -15.60
C ALA A 22 17.69 -38.13 -15.41
N LEU A 23 18.89 -38.36 -15.95
CA LEU A 23 19.98 -37.37 -15.92
C LEU A 23 19.70 -36.19 -16.86
N GLU A 24 19.12 -36.42 -18.04
CA GLU A 24 18.70 -35.36 -18.96
C GLU A 24 17.57 -34.52 -18.37
N ALA A 25 16.58 -35.14 -17.72
CA ALA A 25 15.52 -34.44 -17.00
C ALA A 25 16.07 -33.55 -15.87
N GLU A 26 17.03 -34.05 -15.07
CA GLU A 26 17.66 -33.25 -14.02
C GLU A 26 18.55 -32.13 -14.58
N ILE A 27 19.26 -32.35 -15.69
CA ILE A 27 20.02 -31.31 -16.40
C ILE A 27 19.08 -30.21 -16.92
N LEU A 28 17.90 -30.56 -17.43
CA LEU A 28 16.88 -29.58 -17.85
C LEU A 28 16.31 -28.82 -16.65
N ARG A 29 16.02 -29.51 -15.54
CA ARG A 29 15.55 -28.91 -14.29
C ARG A 29 16.55 -27.89 -13.74
N LEU A 30 17.83 -28.27 -13.64
CA LEU A 30 18.92 -27.41 -13.16
C LEU A 30 19.18 -26.22 -14.09
N ARG A 31 18.98 -26.36 -15.40
CA ARG A 31 19.06 -25.22 -16.35
C ARG A 31 17.93 -24.22 -16.13
N HIS A 32 16.71 -24.68 -15.86
CA HIS A 32 15.59 -23.80 -15.53
C HIS A 32 15.85 -23.05 -14.21
N GLU A 33 16.22 -23.79 -13.17
CA GLU A 33 16.55 -23.23 -11.83
C GLU A 33 17.68 -22.20 -11.91
N LEU A 34 18.70 -22.45 -12.74
CA LEU A 34 19.79 -21.49 -12.99
C LEU A 34 19.30 -20.23 -13.73
N GLN A 35 18.45 -20.37 -14.74
CA GLN A 35 17.87 -19.24 -15.47
C GLN A 35 16.96 -18.38 -14.57
N GLU A 36 16.17 -19.00 -13.70
CA GLU A 36 15.37 -18.30 -12.68
C GLU A 36 16.28 -17.55 -11.69
N LEU A 37 17.34 -18.19 -11.21
CA LEU A 37 18.31 -17.58 -10.29
C LEU A 37 19.10 -16.43 -10.95
N GLU A 38 19.42 -16.54 -12.23
CA GLU A 38 20.01 -15.44 -13.02
C GLU A 38 19.05 -14.25 -13.13
N SER A 39 17.75 -14.47 -13.39
CA SER A 39 16.74 -13.40 -13.40
C SER A 39 16.62 -12.72 -12.03
N VAL A 40 16.50 -13.49 -10.95
CA VAL A 40 16.42 -12.94 -9.58
C VAL A 40 17.70 -12.16 -9.23
N ASN A 41 18.86 -12.58 -9.71
CA ASN A 41 20.13 -11.87 -9.54
C ASN A 41 20.15 -10.54 -10.32
N THR A 42 19.66 -10.49 -11.57
CA THR A 42 19.59 -9.22 -12.32
C THR A 42 18.60 -8.24 -11.69
N ASP A 43 17.44 -8.71 -11.23
CA ASP A 43 16.46 -7.90 -10.48
C ASP A 43 17.04 -7.36 -9.17
N ALA A 44 17.73 -8.19 -8.38
CA ALA A 44 18.39 -7.78 -7.15
C ALA A 44 19.52 -6.76 -7.40
N GLN A 45 20.28 -6.91 -8.49
CA GLN A 45 21.28 -5.92 -8.89
C GLN A 45 20.65 -4.61 -9.34
N HIS A 46 19.53 -4.65 -10.08
CA HIS A 46 18.80 -3.46 -10.51
C HIS A 46 18.24 -2.70 -9.30
N ALA A 47 17.56 -3.38 -8.38
CA ALA A 47 17.04 -2.81 -7.14
C ALA A 47 18.15 -2.19 -6.27
N ARG A 48 19.30 -2.88 -6.13
CA ARG A 48 20.47 -2.35 -5.40
C ARG A 48 21.04 -1.09 -6.05
N ASN A 49 21.04 -1.02 -7.38
CA ASN A 49 21.56 0.14 -8.11
C ASN A 49 20.61 1.34 -7.97
N ILE A 50 19.29 1.13 -8.09
CA ILE A 50 18.27 2.16 -7.80
C ILE A 50 18.40 2.69 -6.37
N ALA A 51 18.53 1.80 -5.37
CA ALA A 51 18.67 2.20 -3.97
C ALA A 51 19.93 3.06 -3.72
N ARG A 52 21.03 2.79 -4.44
CA ARG A 52 22.25 3.62 -4.39
C ARG A 52 22.05 4.99 -5.02
N GLU A 53 21.36 5.08 -6.16
CA GLU A 53 21.06 6.37 -6.83
C GLU A 53 20.11 7.23 -5.98
N GLN A 54 19.10 6.61 -5.36
CA GLN A 54 18.21 7.26 -4.40
C GLN A 54 18.96 7.76 -3.15
N LEU A 55 19.92 6.99 -2.64
CA LEU A 55 20.76 7.43 -1.52
C LEU A 55 21.62 8.64 -1.91
N LEU A 56 22.35 8.57 -3.03
CA LEU A 56 23.22 9.65 -3.49
C LEU A 56 22.44 10.96 -3.74
N THR A 57 21.26 10.89 -4.35
CA THR A 57 20.41 12.06 -4.59
C THR A 57 19.83 12.66 -3.29
N GLN A 58 19.55 11.83 -2.27
CA GLN A 58 19.19 12.31 -0.93
C GLN A 58 20.39 12.95 -0.20
N GLU A 59 21.57 12.33 -0.24
CA GLU A 59 22.80 12.87 0.37
C GLU A 59 23.17 14.23 -0.23
N GLU A 60 23.14 14.36 -1.56
CA GLU A 60 23.33 15.65 -2.22
C GLU A 60 22.27 16.69 -1.82
N THR A 61 21.00 16.29 -1.70
CA THR A 61 19.93 17.20 -1.29
C THR A 61 20.15 17.71 0.14
N ILE A 62 20.48 16.81 1.08
CA ILE A 62 20.81 17.14 2.48
C ILE A 62 22.05 18.06 2.54
N TYR A 63 23.07 17.81 1.73
CA TYR A 63 24.26 18.66 1.66
C TYR A 63 23.96 20.06 1.10
N ARG A 64 23.17 20.15 0.02
CA ARG A 64 22.71 21.42 -0.58
C ARG A 64 21.87 22.22 0.43
N GLU A 65 20.90 21.57 1.09
CA GLU A 65 20.09 22.20 2.14
C GLU A 65 20.93 22.70 3.32
N ARG A 66 21.88 21.89 3.81
CA ARG A 66 22.78 22.29 4.89
C ARG A 66 23.59 23.51 4.50
N LYS A 67 24.15 23.56 3.28
CA LYS A 67 24.89 24.71 2.75
C LYS A 67 24.02 25.98 2.68
N ILE A 68 22.74 25.85 2.31
CA ILE A 68 21.77 26.96 2.31
C ILE A 68 21.43 27.41 3.74
N ARG A 69 21.23 26.47 4.66
CA ARG A 69 20.92 26.71 6.08
C ARG A 69 22.07 27.42 6.78
N ASP A 70 23.29 26.95 6.59
CA ASP A 70 24.51 27.50 7.18
C ASP A 70 24.80 28.91 6.62
N LYS A 71 24.52 29.17 5.32
CA LYS A 71 24.55 30.52 4.76
C LYS A 71 23.53 31.44 5.44
N LYS A 72 22.24 31.05 5.47
CA LYS A 72 21.17 31.85 6.12
C LYS A 72 21.50 32.16 7.59
N LEU A 73 22.06 31.18 8.31
CA LEU A 73 22.46 31.33 9.72
C LEU A 73 23.63 32.34 9.87
N LYS A 74 24.63 32.30 8.96
CA LYS A 74 25.70 33.29 8.91
C LYS A 74 25.17 34.70 8.59
N ASP A 75 24.26 34.82 7.63
CA ASP A 75 23.66 36.10 7.23
C ASP A 75 22.85 36.71 8.40
N ILE A 76 22.04 35.89 9.11
CA ILE A 76 21.30 36.32 10.31
C ILE A 76 22.23 36.74 11.45
N LYS A 77 23.34 36.01 11.69
CA LYS A 77 24.35 36.41 12.69
C LYS A 77 24.94 37.78 12.36
N LYS A 78 25.38 37.99 11.12
CA LYS A 78 25.92 39.28 10.65
C LYS A 78 24.93 40.42 10.87
N MET A 79 23.67 40.27 10.46
CA MET A 79 22.62 41.29 10.69
C MET A 79 22.36 41.56 12.18
N THR A 80 22.54 40.56 13.05
CA THR A 80 22.36 40.69 14.51
C THR A 80 23.54 41.40 15.15
N GLU A 81 24.77 41.07 14.74
CA GLU A 81 26.01 41.74 15.17
C GLU A 81 26.04 43.21 14.71
N GLU A 82 25.62 43.49 13.47
CA GLU A 82 25.49 44.85 12.94
C GLU A 82 24.43 45.67 13.71
N LYS A 83 23.25 45.10 13.99
CA LYS A 83 22.24 45.76 14.83
C LYS A 83 22.74 46.00 16.25
N ARG A 84 23.45 45.05 16.87
CA ARG A 84 24.05 45.22 18.19
C ARG A 84 25.06 46.37 18.18
N ALA A 85 25.97 46.41 17.22
CA ALA A 85 26.96 47.48 17.09
C ALA A 85 26.33 48.84 16.77
N GLN A 86 25.21 48.89 16.04
CA GLN A 86 24.43 50.13 15.83
C GLN A 86 23.76 50.60 17.12
N ASN A 87 23.14 49.70 17.90
CA ASN A 87 22.52 50.03 19.18
C ASN A 87 23.56 50.53 20.21
N GLU A 88 24.71 49.85 20.31
CA GLU A 88 25.84 50.24 21.16
C GLU A 88 26.47 51.60 20.73
N ARG A 89 26.28 52.01 19.47
CA ARG A 89 26.61 53.36 18.95
C ARG A 89 25.47 54.37 19.11
N ALA A 90 24.24 53.92 19.36
CA ALA A 90 23.09 54.77 19.65
C ALA A 90 23.07 55.12 21.15
N GLU A 91 23.23 54.14 22.04
CA GLU A 91 23.35 54.30 23.49
C GLU A 91 24.45 55.31 23.86
N ARG A 92 25.66 55.16 23.29
CA ARG A 92 26.78 56.11 23.44
C ARG A 92 26.47 57.54 22.97
N ARG A 93 25.48 57.74 22.09
CA ARG A 93 25.05 59.05 21.61
C ARG A 93 23.86 59.60 22.39
N HIS A 94 22.94 58.76 22.85
CA HIS A 94 21.86 59.16 23.75
C HIS A 94 22.41 59.63 25.11
N SER A 95 23.39 58.91 25.69
CA SER A 95 24.08 59.34 26.91
C SER A 95 24.83 60.67 26.79
N GLN A 96 25.01 61.19 25.57
CA GLN A 96 25.60 62.50 25.29
C GLN A 96 24.55 63.57 24.96
N LYS A 97 23.29 63.19 24.67
CA LYS A 97 22.27 64.08 24.08
C LYS A 97 21.09 64.43 25.01
N ASP A 98 21.08 63.95 26.25
CA ASP A 98 20.14 64.41 27.30
C ASP A 98 20.50 65.80 27.87
N ARG A 99 21.12 66.66 27.05
CA ARG A 99 21.34 68.09 27.32
C ARG A 99 20.97 68.89 26.07
N ILE A 100 20.28 70.01 26.31
CA ILE A 100 19.75 71.02 25.38
C ILE A 100 18.31 70.74 24.90
N GLN A 101 17.46 71.75 25.14
CA GLN A 101 16.04 71.87 24.77
C GLN A 101 15.86 73.22 24.01
N PHE A 102 14.63 73.70 23.84
CA PHE A 102 14.21 74.88 23.03
C PHE A 102 14.27 74.66 21.50
N GLY A 103 13.43 75.33 20.68
CA GLY A 103 12.28 76.20 21.02
C GLY A 103 11.68 76.88 19.77
N THR A 104 10.42 77.32 19.85
CA THR A 104 9.70 78.18 18.88
C THR A 104 9.84 79.67 19.28
N GLU A 105 9.22 80.73 18.73
CA GLU A 105 8.09 81.05 17.80
C GLU A 105 8.36 82.54 17.36
N ASP A 106 7.86 83.22 16.31
CA ASP A 106 7.14 83.00 15.04
C ASP A 106 7.16 84.39 14.29
N LEU A 107 6.49 84.58 13.13
CA LEU A 107 5.55 85.71 12.82
C LEU A 107 5.53 86.23 11.37
N LEU A 108 4.32 86.66 10.97
CA LEU A 108 3.89 87.19 9.66
C LEU A 108 3.97 88.73 9.56
N ARG A 109 4.11 89.30 8.34
CA ARG A 109 3.14 90.30 7.81
C ARG A 109 3.30 90.73 6.33
N GLU A 110 2.16 91.05 5.72
CA GLU A 110 1.96 91.82 4.47
C GLU A 110 1.39 93.23 4.83
N PRO A 111 1.45 94.29 3.97
CA PRO A 111 0.30 94.53 3.07
C PRO A 111 0.53 95.36 1.74
N GLN A 112 -0.19 94.97 0.68
CA GLN A 112 -0.99 95.79 -0.29
C GLN A 112 -0.71 97.31 -0.55
N PHE A 113 -0.69 97.77 -1.84
CA PHE A 113 -1.66 98.77 -2.44
C PHE A 113 -1.39 99.31 -3.90
N LYS A 114 -2.05 98.70 -4.91
CA LYS A 114 -2.76 99.19 -6.15
C LYS A 114 -2.43 100.53 -6.92
N LYS A 115 -2.46 100.41 -8.29
CA LYS A 115 -2.72 101.42 -9.40
C LYS A 115 -1.56 102.37 -9.81
N SER A 116 -1.47 102.96 -11.03
CA SER A 116 -2.28 102.97 -12.29
C SER A 116 -1.42 103.04 -13.59
N ASN A 117 -2.04 102.91 -14.78
CA ASN A 117 -1.47 102.58 -16.12
C ASN A 117 -0.39 103.49 -16.80
N ILE A 118 0.50 104.14 -16.05
CA ILE A 118 1.94 104.12 -16.45
C ILE A 118 2.60 102.81 -15.97
N LEU A 119 1.88 102.07 -15.11
CA LEU A 119 2.23 100.77 -14.55
C LEU A 119 2.85 99.81 -15.56
N LYS A 120 2.23 99.37 -16.67
CA LYS A 120 2.75 98.19 -17.41
C LYS A 120 4.27 98.15 -17.65
N THR A 121 4.92 99.25 -18.04
CA THR A 121 6.40 99.29 -18.16
C THR A 121 7.10 99.54 -16.81
N LYS A 122 6.65 100.50 -15.99
CA LYS A 122 7.29 100.78 -14.68
C LYS A 122 7.07 99.68 -13.63
N GLN A 123 6.01 98.91 -13.78
CA GLN A 123 5.62 97.74 -13.00
C GLN A 123 6.26 96.48 -13.57
N ALA A 124 6.47 96.36 -14.88
CA ALA A 124 7.40 95.34 -15.38
C ALA A 124 8.80 95.58 -14.80
N VAL A 125 9.29 96.82 -14.76
CA VAL A 125 10.57 97.18 -14.13
C VAL A 125 10.55 97.02 -12.61
N LEU A 126 9.49 97.43 -11.90
CA LEU A 126 9.41 97.27 -10.44
C LEU A 126 9.21 95.81 -10.04
N THR A 127 8.34 95.04 -10.70
CA THR A 127 8.19 93.60 -10.45
C THR A 127 9.44 92.82 -10.90
N ALA A 128 10.15 93.25 -11.95
CA ALA A 128 11.46 92.70 -12.27
C ALA A 128 12.51 93.05 -11.20
N SER A 129 12.50 94.28 -10.66
CA SER A 129 13.36 94.68 -9.53
C SER A 129 13.01 93.88 -8.28
N GLU A 130 11.75 93.82 -7.85
CA GLU A 130 11.28 93.02 -6.72
C GLU A 130 11.61 91.53 -6.90
N ASN A 131 11.52 90.99 -8.12
CA ASN A 131 11.89 89.61 -8.39
C ASN A 131 13.41 89.43 -8.39
N PHE A 132 14.18 90.40 -8.89
CA PHE A 132 15.63 90.44 -8.76
C PHE A 132 16.07 90.57 -7.30
N ASP A 133 15.33 91.32 -6.48
CA ASP A 133 15.55 91.52 -5.05
C ASP A 133 15.22 90.23 -4.27
N LYS A 134 14.13 89.54 -4.62
CA LYS A 134 13.80 88.20 -4.10
C LYS A 134 14.87 87.17 -4.48
N VAL A 135 15.32 87.18 -5.74
CA VAL A 135 16.39 86.31 -6.24
C VAL A 135 17.71 86.60 -5.52
N ARG A 136 18.11 87.86 -5.40
CA ARG A 136 19.30 88.33 -4.68
C ARG A 136 19.26 87.96 -3.19
N ALA A 137 18.10 88.06 -2.55
CA ALA A 137 17.89 87.61 -1.19
C ALA A 137 17.94 86.08 -1.05
N ALA A 138 17.48 85.33 -2.05
CA ALA A 138 17.51 83.87 -2.08
C ALA A 138 18.91 83.30 -2.40
N THR A 139 19.72 83.99 -3.21
CA THR A 139 21.13 83.65 -3.44
C THR A 139 22.06 84.15 -2.33
N GLY A 140 21.62 85.13 -1.52
CA GLY A 140 22.38 85.72 -0.41
C GLY A 140 23.47 86.72 -0.86
N VAL A 141 23.32 87.29 -2.05
CA VAL A 141 24.38 88.03 -2.76
C VAL A 141 24.17 89.55 -2.68
N THR A 142 25.24 90.34 -2.70
CA THR A 142 25.17 91.81 -2.59
C THR A 142 25.05 92.53 -3.93
N GLU A 143 25.86 92.19 -4.93
CA GLU A 143 25.90 92.89 -6.23
C GLU A 143 25.16 92.17 -7.35
N ALA A 144 24.71 92.93 -8.36
CA ALA A 144 23.92 92.40 -9.46
C ALA A 144 24.72 91.47 -10.40
N ASN A 145 26.03 91.72 -10.55
CA ASN A 145 26.92 90.88 -11.36
C ASN A 145 27.16 89.52 -10.70
N ASP A 146 27.36 89.52 -9.37
CA ASP A 146 27.57 88.32 -8.57
C ASP A 146 26.35 87.39 -8.61
N VAL A 147 25.12 87.94 -8.67
CA VAL A 147 23.89 87.15 -8.88
C VAL A 147 23.97 86.38 -10.19
N VAL A 148 24.42 87.02 -11.28
CA VAL A 148 24.61 86.36 -12.58
C VAL A 148 25.73 85.32 -12.52
N ALA A 149 26.83 85.60 -11.81
CA ALA A 149 27.91 84.63 -11.61
C ALA A 149 27.43 83.39 -10.83
N CYS A 150 26.59 83.55 -9.81
CA CYS A 150 25.96 82.43 -9.10
C CYS A 150 25.04 81.60 -10.00
N PHE A 151 24.23 82.23 -10.88
CA PHE A 151 23.42 81.48 -11.85
C PHE A 151 24.28 80.67 -12.82
N LEU A 152 25.34 81.26 -13.37
CA LEU A 152 26.26 80.57 -14.29
C LEU A 152 26.99 79.39 -13.59
N ALA A 153 27.37 79.55 -12.32
CA ALA A 153 27.95 78.47 -11.53
C ALA A 153 26.93 77.38 -11.14
N GLN A 154 25.64 77.72 -11.02
CA GLN A 154 24.59 76.77 -10.67
C GLN A 154 23.96 76.08 -11.90
N GLU A 155 24.09 76.65 -13.10
CA GLU A 155 23.50 76.12 -14.35
C GLU A 155 23.92 74.67 -14.64
N GLU A 156 25.20 74.33 -14.42
CA GLU A 156 25.71 72.97 -14.56
C GLU A 156 25.06 72.00 -13.55
N THR A 157 24.92 72.42 -12.28
CA THR A 157 24.24 71.61 -11.26
C THR A 157 22.75 71.45 -11.52
N PHE A 158 22.10 72.46 -12.13
CA PHE A 158 20.70 72.36 -12.55
C PHE A 158 20.53 71.35 -13.68
N LYS A 159 21.39 71.41 -14.71
CA LYS A 159 21.42 70.44 -15.81
C LYS A 159 21.64 69.02 -15.30
N GLN A 160 22.59 68.81 -14.39
CA GLN A 160 22.84 67.50 -13.80
C GLN A 160 21.64 66.98 -12.97
N LEU A 161 20.91 67.86 -12.28
CA LEU A 161 19.67 67.51 -11.57
C LEU A 161 18.52 67.18 -12.53
N GLU A 162 18.42 67.88 -13.67
CA GLU A 162 17.41 67.63 -14.70
C GLU A 162 17.72 66.32 -15.48
N GLU A 163 18.98 66.04 -15.78
CA GLU A 163 19.46 64.77 -16.31
C GLU A 163 19.13 63.61 -15.36
N MET A 164 19.55 63.71 -14.08
CA MET A 164 19.22 62.69 -13.08
C MET A 164 17.70 62.53 -12.88
N LYS A 165 16.90 63.60 -12.96
CA LYS A 165 15.43 63.50 -12.92
C LYS A 165 14.92 62.66 -14.09
N ASN A 166 15.37 62.96 -15.31
CA ASN A 166 14.91 62.28 -16.51
C ASN A 166 15.37 60.80 -16.53
N GLU A 167 16.60 60.50 -16.08
CA GLU A 167 17.08 59.13 -15.87
C GLU A 167 16.25 58.35 -14.85
N ASN A 168 15.87 58.98 -13.72
CA ASN A 168 15.01 58.37 -12.72
C ASN A 168 13.58 58.17 -13.23
N GLU A 169 13.03 59.08 -14.03
CA GLU A 169 11.70 58.93 -14.65
C GLU A 169 11.69 57.76 -15.64
N VAL A 170 12.68 57.66 -16.54
CA VAL A 170 12.85 56.52 -17.46
C VAL A 170 13.03 55.20 -16.71
N SER A 171 13.88 55.17 -15.67
CA SER A 171 14.10 53.97 -14.84
C SER A 171 12.82 53.54 -14.11
N LEU A 172 12.02 54.50 -13.65
CA LEU A 172 10.75 54.27 -12.96
C LEU A 172 9.65 53.79 -13.91
N GLU A 173 9.70 54.13 -15.20
CA GLU A 173 8.83 53.55 -16.23
C GLU A 173 9.25 52.12 -16.56
N GLN A 174 10.54 51.85 -16.80
CA GLN A 174 11.06 50.51 -17.02
C GLN A 174 10.71 49.55 -15.86
N LEU A 175 10.90 49.98 -14.61
CA LEU A 175 10.54 49.18 -13.42
C LEU A 175 9.03 48.93 -13.26
N LYS A 176 8.15 49.78 -13.83
CA LYS A 176 6.71 49.49 -13.90
C LYS A 176 6.43 48.42 -14.96
N GLU A 177 7.02 48.52 -16.15
CA GLU A 177 6.84 47.56 -17.22
C GLU A 177 7.36 46.16 -16.84
N GLU A 178 8.54 46.08 -16.21
CA GLU A 178 9.10 44.84 -15.65
C GLU A 178 8.18 44.25 -14.58
N LYS A 179 7.72 45.07 -13.62
CA LYS A 179 6.77 44.64 -12.58
C LYS A 179 5.49 44.06 -13.20
N ASP A 180 4.91 44.75 -14.17
CA ASP A 180 3.63 44.35 -14.76
C ASP A 180 3.81 43.19 -15.76
N ALA A 181 5.00 42.95 -16.29
CA ALA A 181 5.37 41.70 -16.96
C ALA A 181 5.50 40.53 -15.98
N LEU A 182 6.24 40.71 -14.88
CA LEU A 182 6.43 39.69 -13.83
C LEU A 182 5.10 39.32 -13.14
N LEU A 183 4.17 40.26 -12.98
CA LEU A 183 2.83 39.97 -12.47
C LEU A 183 2.02 39.07 -13.42
N ARG A 184 2.08 39.32 -14.73
CA ARG A 184 1.42 38.46 -15.74
C ARG A 184 2.04 37.06 -15.80
N GLU A 185 3.37 36.94 -15.69
CA GLU A 185 4.05 35.64 -15.58
C GLU A 185 3.67 34.90 -14.29
N LEU A 186 3.59 35.61 -13.16
CA LEU A 186 3.16 35.05 -11.87
C LEU A 186 1.71 34.57 -11.91
N GLU A 187 0.80 35.28 -12.57
CA GLU A 187 -0.58 34.84 -12.77
C GLU A 187 -0.66 33.62 -13.69
N HIS A 188 0.02 33.66 -14.84
CA HIS A 188 0.08 32.53 -15.77
C HIS A 188 0.63 31.26 -15.09
N THR A 189 1.72 31.37 -14.33
CA THR A 189 2.34 30.22 -13.63
C THR A 189 1.48 29.70 -12.47
N LYS A 190 0.78 30.57 -11.72
CA LYS A 190 -0.22 30.14 -10.72
C LYS A 190 -1.35 29.35 -11.37
N TYR A 191 -2.09 29.95 -12.31
CA TYR A 191 -3.30 29.34 -12.84
C TYR A 191 -3.01 28.10 -13.71
N SER A 192 -1.92 28.10 -14.49
CA SER A 192 -1.52 26.90 -15.24
C SER A 192 -0.97 25.79 -14.33
N GLY A 193 -0.28 26.14 -13.24
CA GLY A 193 0.18 25.20 -12.22
C GLY A 193 -0.97 24.55 -11.45
N GLU A 194 -1.97 25.34 -11.04
CA GLU A 194 -3.18 24.87 -10.38
C GLU A 194 -4.02 23.99 -11.31
N ALA A 195 -4.27 24.42 -12.56
CA ALA A 195 -4.99 23.61 -13.55
C ALA A 195 -4.29 22.27 -13.83
N ARG A 196 -2.96 22.26 -13.99
CA ARG A 196 -2.16 21.04 -14.15
C ARG A 196 -2.26 20.13 -12.92
N LYS A 197 -2.21 20.70 -11.71
CA LYS A 197 -2.33 19.96 -10.45
C LYS A 197 -3.71 19.31 -10.29
N VAL A 198 -4.79 20.04 -10.59
CA VAL A 198 -6.16 19.50 -10.54
C VAL A 198 -6.37 18.41 -11.59
N GLY A 199 -5.89 18.63 -12.83
CA GLY A 199 -5.93 17.59 -13.87
C GLY A 199 -5.19 16.31 -13.47
N ALA A 200 -3.98 16.45 -12.91
CA ALA A 200 -3.22 15.31 -12.40
C ALA A 200 -3.90 14.63 -11.20
N GLN A 201 -4.55 15.38 -10.30
CA GLN A 201 -5.31 14.80 -9.19
C GLN A 201 -6.56 14.03 -9.66
N ASN A 202 -7.25 14.53 -10.68
CA ASN A 202 -8.40 13.85 -11.28
C ASN A 202 -7.97 12.55 -11.98
N LEU A 203 -6.94 12.59 -12.82
CA LEU A 203 -6.37 11.38 -13.46
C LEU A 203 -5.90 10.35 -12.42
N MET A 204 -5.22 10.80 -11.36
CA MET A 204 -4.83 9.94 -10.24
C MET A 204 -6.01 9.42 -9.40
N LYS A 205 -7.20 10.00 -9.52
CA LYS A 205 -8.44 9.44 -8.95
C LYS A 205 -9.02 8.41 -9.91
N GLU A 206 -9.17 8.74 -11.18
CA GLU A 206 -9.70 7.85 -12.23
C GLU A 206 -8.88 6.54 -12.31
N LEU A 207 -7.55 6.62 -12.28
CA LEU A 207 -6.68 5.43 -12.29
C LEU A 207 -6.87 4.56 -11.03
N ARG A 208 -7.14 5.14 -9.85
CA ARG A 208 -7.46 4.38 -8.62
C ARG A 208 -8.86 3.78 -8.69
N ASP A 209 -9.84 4.52 -9.20
CA ASP A 209 -11.21 4.06 -9.38
C ASP A 209 -11.28 2.94 -10.45
N HIS A 210 -10.37 2.92 -11.42
CA HIS A 210 -10.16 1.81 -12.36
C HIS A 210 -9.45 0.63 -11.70
N LEU A 211 -8.32 0.85 -11.01
CA LEU A 211 -7.61 -0.22 -10.29
C LEU A 211 -8.54 -0.97 -9.33
N GLN A 212 -9.32 -0.26 -8.52
CA GLN A 212 -10.23 -0.88 -7.56
C GLN A 212 -11.37 -1.67 -8.22
N LYS A 213 -11.79 -1.32 -9.44
CA LYS A 213 -12.76 -2.12 -10.22
C LYS A 213 -12.11 -3.41 -10.72
N GLU A 214 -10.86 -3.33 -11.19
CA GLU A 214 -10.12 -4.49 -11.69
C GLU A 214 -9.70 -5.45 -10.58
N GLU A 215 -9.30 -4.95 -9.41
CA GLU A 215 -9.08 -5.76 -8.20
C GLU A 215 -10.35 -6.53 -7.82
N LYS A 216 -11.51 -5.84 -7.71
CA LYS A 216 -12.80 -6.49 -7.44
C LYS A 216 -13.20 -7.51 -8.52
N ARG A 217 -12.87 -7.25 -9.78
CA ARG A 217 -13.14 -8.17 -10.91
C ARG A 217 -12.25 -9.42 -10.83
N ARG A 218 -10.97 -9.26 -10.52
CA ARG A 218 -10.03 -10.35 -10.25
C ARG A 218 -10.53 -11.20 -9.08
N ASP A 219 -10.86 -10.57 -7.95
CA ASP A 219 -11.21 -11.27 -6.71
C ASP A 219 -12.52 -12.05 -6.85
N ALA A 220 -13.51 -11.50 -7.55
CA ALA A 220 -14.73 -12.22 -7.91
C ALA A 220 -14.46 -13.42 -8.84
N THR A 221 -13.57 -13.25 -9.83
CA THR A 221 -13.17 -14.32 -10.76
C THR A 221 -12.41 -15.44 -10.03
N GLN A 222 -11.52 -15.08 -9.09
CA GLN A 222 -10.80 -16.04 -8.26
C GLN A 222 -11.75 -16.81 -7.34
N ALA A 223 -12.73 -16.14 -6.72
CA ALA A 223 -13.71 -16.80 -5.86
C ALA A 223 -14.57 -17.83 -6.61
N GLU A 224 -14.97 -17.54 -7.86
CA GLU A 224 -15.66 -18.51 -8.71
C GLU A 224 -14.74 -19.63 -9.22
N LEU A 225 -13.47 -19.34 -9.53
CA LEU A 225 -12.45 -20.35 -9.86
C LEU A 225 -12.20 -21.31 -8.68
N ASP A 226 -12.01 -20.80 -7.47
CA ASP A 226 -11.83 -21.60 -6.25
C ASP A 226 -13.04 -22.49 -5.96
N LYS A 227 -14.25 -21.98 -6.23
CA LYS A 227 -15.52 -22.71 -6.12
C LYS A 227 -15.64 -23.82 -7.16
N VAL A 228 -15.29 -23.57 -8.42
CA VAL A 228 -15.23 -24.58 -9.48
C VAL A 228 -14.17 -25.64 -9.15
N ASN A 229 -12.98 -25.24 -8.72
CA ASN A 229 -11.90 -26.16 -8.30
C ASN A 229 -12.34 -27.06 -7.14
N ARG A 230 -13.03 -26.53 -6.12
CA ARG A 230 -13.61 -27.35 -5.04
C ARG A 230 -14.63 -28.37 -5.54
N VAL A 231 -15.49 -27.99 -6.50
CA VAL A 231 -16.46 -28.92 -7.11
C VAL A 231 -15.75 -30.00 -7.94
N LEU A 232 -14.74 -29.64 -8.74
CA LEU A 232 -13.95 -30.58 -9.53
C LEU A 232 -13.14 -31.55 -8.67
N LEU A 233 -12.53 -31.09 -7.58
CA LEU A 233 -11.81 -31.95 -6.63
C LEU A 233 -12.76 -32.93 -5.92
N ASN A 234 -13.94 -32.47 -5.50
CA ASN A 234 -14.98 -33.34 -4.93
C ASN A 234 -15.51 -34.36 -5.96
N ALA A 235 -15.61 -33.97 -7.24
CA ALA A 235 -16.01 -34.87 -8.32
C ALA A 235 -14.93 -35.92 -8.62
N LYS A 236 -13.65 -35.53 -8.70
CA LYS A 236 -12.50 -36.45 -8.85
C LYS A 236 -12.49 -37.49 -7.73
N ALA A 237 -12.53 -37.06 -6.47
CA ALA A 237 -12.58 -37.97 -5.32
C ALA A 237 -13.83 -38.87 -5.33
N GLY A 238 -14.99 -38.34 -5.77
CA GLY A 238 -16.21 -39.13 -5.93
C GLY A 238 -16.08 -40.23 -6.99
N ILE A 239 -15.43 -39.95 -8.12
CA ILE A 239 -15.14 -40.90 -9.19
C ILE A 239 -14.13 -41.95 -8.72
N GLU A 240 -13.04 -41.54 -8.06
CA GLU A 240 -12.03 -42.44 -7.47
C GLU A 240 -12.64 -43.41 -6.44
N HIS A 241 -13.49 -42.91 -5.54
CA HIS A 241 -14.23 -43.75 -4.58
C HIS A 241 -15.24 -44.69 -5.25
N LEU A 242 -15.77 -44.35 -6.43
CA LEU A 242 -16.68 -45.21 -7.19
C LEU A 242 -15.91 -46.29 -7.96
N ALA A 243 -14.82 -45.90 -8.64
CA ALA A 243 -13.88 -46.78 -9.32
C ALA A 243 -13.32 -47.85 -8.37
N SER A 244 -12.87 -47.44 -7.18
CA SER A 244 -12.36 -48.35 -6.14
C SER A 244 -13.41 -49.38 -5.69
N LYS A 245 -14.71 -49.06 -5.71
CA LYS A 245 -15.78 -50.03 -5.40
C LYS A 245 -16.02 -51.02 -6.54
N VAL A 246 -15.87 -50.61 -7.80
CA VAL A 246 -16.04 -51.49 -8.97
C VAL A 246 -14.76 -52.17 -9.45
N GLN A 247 -13.61 -51.89 -8.84
CA GLN A 247 -12.28 -52.40 -9.24
C GLN A 247 -12.20 -53.93 -9.41
N HIS A 248 -13.04 -54.67 -8.68
CA HIS A 248 -13.09 -56.13 -8.71
C HIS A 248 -13.91 -56.71 -9.89
N ILE A 249 -14.65 -55.88 -10.61
CA ILE A 249 -15.38 -56.27 -11.83
C ILE A 249 -14.37 -56.31 -12.98
N LYS A 250 -14.12 -57.53 -13.49
CA LYS A 250 -13.33 -57.75 -14.70
C LYS A 250 -14.26 -57.76 -15.91
N LEU A 251 -13.87 -57.04 -16.95
CA LEU A 251 -14.50 -57.04 -18.26
C LEU A 251 -13.43 -57.50 -19.26
N GLU A 252 -13.61 -58.65 -19.91
CA GLU A 252 -12.59 -59.22 -20.80
C GLU A 252 -12.59 -58.55 -22.18
N ASP A 253 -13.75 -58.01 -22.61
CA ASP A 253 -13.93 -57.27 -23.87
C ASP A 253 -13.86 -55.73 -23.73
N SER A 254 -13.46 -55.19 -22.56
CA SER A 254 -13.42 -53.74 -22.32
C SER A 254 -12.22 -53.06 -22.98
N HIS A 255 -12.44 -51.89 -23.57
CA HIS A 255 -11.37 -51.06 -24.14
C HIS A 255 -10.39 -50.55 -23.07
N PHE A 256 -10.79 -50.59 -21.79
CA PHE A 256 -9.99 -50.21 -20.62
C PHE A 256 -9.45 -51.42 -19.85
N ALA A 257 -9.62 -52.65 -20.33
CA ALA A 257 -9.18 -53.88 -19.64
C ALA A 257 -7.65 -53.97 -19.46
N SER A 258 -6.89 -53.34 -20.36
CA SER A 258 -5.42 -53.34 -20.42
C SER A 258 -4.82 -51.94 -20.23
N MET A 259 -5.61 -50.97 -19.77
CA MET A 259 -5.20 -49.56 -19.69
C MET A 259 -4.76 -49.22 -18.26
N GLU A 260 -3.45 -49.12 -18.04
CA GLU A 260 -2.91 -48.55 -16.79
C GLU A 260 -3.08 -47.02 -16.84
N LEU A 261 -3.94 -46.48 -15.97
CA LEU A 261 -4.27 -45.05 -15.94
C LEU A 261 -3.23 -44.28 -15.12
N ASP A 262 -2.48 -43.38 -15.76
CA ASP A 262 -1.57 -42.46 -15.07
C ASP A 262 -2.34 -41.36 -14.34
N GLU A 263 -2.20 -41.30 -13.00
CA GLU A 263 -2.81 -40.28 -12.13
C GLU A 263 -2.42 -38.84 -12.49
N LYS A 264 -1.35 -38.65 -13.27
CA LYS A 264 -0.86 -37.35 -13.76
C LYS A 264 -1.37 -36.97 -15.15
N ALA A 265 -2.01 -37.87 -15.88
CA ALA A 265 -2.58 -37.57 -17.19
C ALA A 265 -3.72 -36.56 -17.06
N SER A 266 -3.80 -35.59 -17.99
CA SER A 266 -4.86 -34.56 -17.96
C SER A 266 -6.27 -35.15 -18.16
N GLU A 267 -6.36 -36.35 -18.73
CA GLU A 267 -7.62 -37.03 -19.06
C GLU A 267 -7.97 -38.13 -18.02
N TYR A 268 -7.08 -38.40 -17.04
CA TYR A 268 -7.23 -39.45 -16.01
C TYR A 268 -8.64 -39.55 -15.40
N VAL A 269 -9.25 -38.42 -15.03
CA VAL A 269 -10.58 -38.41 -14.39
C VAL A 269 -11.69 -38.80 -15.36
N LEU A 270 -11.53 -38.50 -16.66
CA LEU A 270 -12.47 -38.88 -17.71
C LEU A 270 -12.32 -40.37 -18.04
N ASP A 271 -11.10 -40.87 -18.18
CA ASP A 271 -10.82 -42.29 -18.44
C ASP A 271 -11.27 -43.18 -17.26
N LEU A 272 -10.99 -42.75 -16.03
CA LEU A 272 -11.44 -43.42 -14.82
C LEU A 272 -12.97 -43.41 -14.70
N MET A 273 -13.63 -42.32 -15.12
CA MET A 273 -15.08 -42.24 -15.19
C MET A 273 -15.66 -43.19 -16.25
N ALA A 274 -15.07 -43.24 -17.46
CA ALA A 274 -15.50 -44.13 -18.54
C ALA A 274 -15.32 -45.62 -18.18
N GLN A 275 -14.16 -46.02 -17.64
CA GLN A 275 -13.95 -47.39 -17.14
C GLN A 275 -14.93 -47.74 -16.00
N THR A 276 -15.26 -46.77 -15.15
CA THR A 276 -16.25 -46.94 -14.07
C THR A 276 -17.67 -47.08 -14.63
N GLU A 277 -18.03 -46.32 -15.67
CA GLU A 277 -19.31 -46.41 -16.36
C GLU A 277 -19.51 -47.77 -17.02
N GLU A 278 -18.54 -48.29 -17.78
CA GLU A 278 -18.63 -49.63 -18.39
C GLU A 278 -18.88 -50.72 -17.32
N LYS A 279 -18.14 -50.68 -16.21
CA LYS A 279 -18.28 -51.63 -15.09
C LYS A 279 -19.65 -51.51 -14.40
N LEU A 280 -20.22 -50.31 -14.30
CA LEU A 280 -21.54 -50.08 -13.73
C LEU A 280 -22.67 -50.48 -14.71
N LEU A 281 -22.52 -50.25 -16.01
CA LEU A 281 -23.48 -50.69 -17.03
C LEU A 281 -23.54 -52.22 -17.09
N TYR A 282 -22.39 -52.90 -17.08
CA TYR A 282 -22.31 -54.35 -16.93
C TYR A 282 -23.00 -54.86 -15.66
N LEU A 283 -22.74 -54.22 -14.51
CA LEU A 283 -23.38 -54.59 -13.24
C LEU A 283 -24.91 -54.39 -13.29
N VAL A 284 -25.38 -53.30 -13.89
CA VAL A 284 -26.82 -53.04 -14.09
C VAL A 284 -27.45 -54.11 -14.98
N GLU A 285 -26.80 -54.51 -16.08
CA GLU A 285 -27.28 -55.57 -16.97
C GLU A 285 -27.31 -56.95 -16.28
N PHE A 286 -26.24 -57.32 -15.58
CA PHE A 286 -26.18 -58.52 -14.76
C PHE A 286 -27.32 -58.57 -13.73
N LEU A 287 -27.64 -57.44 -13.10
CA LEU A 287 -28.74 -57.29 -12.13
C LEU A 287 -30.15 -57.14 -12.76
N LYS A 288 -30.29 -56.96 -14.08
CA LYS A 288 -31.61 -57.10 -14.76
C LYS A 288 -32.08 -58.55 -14.76
N ASN A 289 -31.14 -59.49 -14.89
CA ASN A 289 -31.41 -60.91 -15.14
C ASN A 289 -31.47 -61.76 -13.86
N GLN A 290 -31.48 -61.14 -12.67
CA GLN A 290 -31.57 -61.84 -11.38
C GLN A 290 -32.76 -61.36 -10.55
N ASP A 291 -33.35 -62.26 -9.77
CA ASP A 291 -34.37 -61.88 -8.80
C ASP A 291 -33.75 -61.09 -7.65
N LYS A 292 -34.16 -59.82 -7.54
CA LYS A 292 -33.70 -58.86 -6.54
C LYS A 292 -34.18 -59.23 -5.14
N ALA A 293 -35.32 -59.92 -5.00
CA ALA A 293 -35.83 -60.35 -3.70
C ALA A 293 -34.95 -61.47 -3.11
N GLU A 294 -34.69 -62.52 -3.89
CA GLU A 294 -33.75 -63.59 -3.51
C GLU A 294 -32.31 -63.06 -3.29
N LEU A 295 -31.85 -62.09 -4.10
CA LEU A 295 -30.52 -61.50 -3.92
C LEU A 295 -30.41 -60.73 -2.59
N LEU A 296 -31.42 -59.94 -2.22
CA LEU A 296 -31.48 -59.24 -0.94
C LEU A 296 -31.57 -60.22 0.22
N ARG A 297 -32.39 -61.28 0.11
CA ARG A 297 -32.52 -62.34 1.12
C ARG A 297 -31.16 -63.01 1.41
N ARG A 298 -30.34 -63.25 0.38
CA ARG A 298 -28.96 -63.77 0.52
C ARG A 298 -27.96 -62.77 1.08
N ILE A 299 -28.22 -61.48 0.96
CA ILE A 299 -27.39 -60.43 1.59
C ILE A 299 -27.68 -60.34 3.10
N GLU A 300 -28.91 -60.65 3.52
CA GLU A 300 -29.33 -60.76 4.92
C GLU A 300 -28.89 -62.08 5.61
N GLU A 301 -28.43 -63.08 4.84
CA GLU A 301 -27.92 -64.33 5.41
C GLU A 301 -26.61 -64.10 6.21
N VAL A 302 -26.56 -64.61 7.44
CA VAL A 302 -25.41 -64.44 8.36
C VAL A 302 -24.10 -64.96 7.76
N GLU A 303 -24.15 -65.96 6.88
CA GLU A 303 -22.99 -66.42 6.13
C GLU A 303 -22.42 -65.38 5.16
N PHE A 304 -23.28 -64.56 4.52
CA PHE A 304 -22.82 -63.49 3.64
C PHE A 304 -22.09 -62.41 4.43
N HIS A 305 -22.66 -61.97 5.55
CA HIS A 305 -21.99 -61.05 6.47
C HIS A 305 -20.66 -61.62 6.99
N SER A 306 -20.64 -62.89 7.43
CA SER A 306 -19.41 -63.55 7.92
C SER A 306 -18.30 -63.67 6.86
N LYS A 307 -18.68 -63.88 5.58
CA LYS A 307 -17.75 -63.94 4.45
C LYS A 307 -17.28 -62.56 4.01
N LEU A 308 -18.14 -61.54 4.17
CA LEU A 308 -17.85 -60.14 3.88
C LEU A 308 -16.89 -59.53 4.90
N GLU A 309 -17.12 -59.73 6.20
CA GLU A 309 -16.28 -59.20 7.28
C GLU A 309 -14.82 -59.68 7.17
N ARG A 310 -14.62 -60.97 6.82
CA ARG A 310 -13.30 -61.55 6.53
C ARG A 310 -12.59 -60.99 5.28
N ARG A 311 -13.23 -60.07 4.55
CA ARG A 311 -12.70 -59.42 3.34
C ARG A 311 -12.77 -57.89 3.40
N LEU A 312 -13.14 -57.28 4.53
CA LEU A 312 -13.11 -55.81 4.68
C LEU A 312 -11.67 -55.31 4.86
N PRO A 313 -11.26 -54.22 4.18
CA PRO A 313 -9.97 -53.56 4.44
C PRO A 313 -9.90 -53.02 5.88
N ALA A 314 -8.72 -53.07 6.49
CA ALA A 314 -8.51 -52.72 7.91
C ALA A 314 -8.89 -51.27 8.28
N PHE A 315 -8.93 -50.35 7.31
CA PHE A 315 -9.34 -48.95 7.50
C PHE A 315 -10.86 -48.72 7.45
N ASN A 316 -11.67 -49.77 7.24
CA ASN A 316 -13.12 -49.64 7.04
C ASN A 316 -13.86 -49.52 8.38
N THR A 317 -13.89 -48.31 8.94
CA THR A 317 -14.54 -47.93 10.22
C THR A 317 -16.07 -47.94 10.13
N ARG A 318 -16.63 -49.12 9.85
CA ARG A 318 -18.06 -49.37 9.82
C ARG A 318 -18.65 -49.08 11.20
N VAL A 319 -19.50 -48.05 11.30
CA VAL A 319 -20.19 -47.69 12.54
C VAL A 319 -20.94 -48.92 13.05
N LYS A 320 -20.57 -49.40 14.25
CA LYS A 320 -21.30 -50.47 14.93
C LYS A 320 -22.67 -49.93 15.34
N LEU A 321 -23.65 -50.07 14.44
CA LEU A 321 -25.06 -49.99 14.82
C LEU A 321 -25.30 -51.01 15.95
N PRO A 322 -26.05 -50.65 17.01
CA PRO A 322 -26.43 -51.61 18.03
C PRO A 322 -27.31 -52.72 17.43
N ILE A 323 -26.66 -53.81 16.99
CA ILE A 323 -27.34 -55.09 16.81
C ILE A 323 -27.97 -55.39 18.17
N ALA A 324 -29.28 -55.64 18.18
CA ALA A 324 -30.00 -56.03 19.38
C ALA A 324 -29.63 -57.46 19.79
N GLN A 325 -28.39 -57.63 20.26
CA GLN A 325 -27.96 -58.82 20.98
C GLN A 325 -28.95 -59.02 22.14
N LYS A 326 -29.67 -60.13 22.10
CA LYS A 326 -30.36 -60.62 23.30
C LYS A 326 -29.29 -60.76 24.38
N GLN A 327 -29.54 -60.21 25.56
CA GLN A 327 -28.57 -60.27 26.65
C GLN A 327 -28.35 -61.73 27.03
N ASP A 328 -27.21 -62.30 26.64
CA ASP A 328 -26.74 -63.53 27.24
C ASP A 328 -26.27 -63.19 28.65
N MET A 329 -26.97 -63.73 29.65
CA MET A 329 -26.89 -63.31 31.04
C MET A 329 -25.76 -64.00 31.80
N TYR A 330 -24.56 -64.04 31.20
CA TYR A 330 -23.37 -64.60 31.84
C TYR A 330 -22.11 -63.79 31.56
N TYR A 331 -21.51 -63.33 32.65
CA TYR A 331 -20.12 -62.90 32.87
C TYR A 331 -19.18 -62.85 31.66
N ASP A 332 -18.52 -61.70 31.48
CA ASP A 332 -17.15 -61.62 32.00
C ASP A 332 -16.84 -60.25 32.64
N GLU A 333 -15.94 -60.23 33.63
CA GLU A 333 -15.41 -59.03 34.29
C GLU A 333 -13.91 -58.92 34.04
N GLU A 334 -13.49 -58.69 32.78
CA GLU A 334 -12.09 -58.40 32.47
C GLU A 334 -11.83 -56.91 32.17
N ASP A 335 -10.74 -56.45 32.80
CA ASP A 335 -10.19 -55.11 32.83
C ASP A 335 -9.65 -54.64 31.46
N SER A 336 -9.78 -53.35 31.18
CA SER A 336 -9.01 -52.66 30.16
C SER A 336 -8.82 -51.22 30.60
N GLY A 337 -7.64 -50.93 31.14
CA GLY A 337 -7.36 -49.70 31.86
C GLY A 337 -7.22 -48.44 30.99
N GLU A 338 -7.09 -47.32 31.71
CA GLU A 338 -6.40 -46.06 31.35
C GLU A 338 -5.76 -46.09 29.94
N ASP A 339 -6.29 -45.35 28.95
CA ASP A 339 -6.02 -43.91 28.84
C ASP A 339 -7.00 -43.20 27.87
N ASP A 340 -7.74 -42.18 28.35
CA ASP A 340 -8.44 -41.18 27.51
C ASP A 340 -8.75 -39.90 28.33
N ALA A 341 -7.77 -39.52 29.17
CA ALA A 341 -7.94 -38.59 30.29
C ALA A 341 -7.87 -37.10 29.91
N ASP A 342 -8.63 -36.64 28.92
CA ASP A 342 -8.82 -35.19 28.68
C ASP A 342 -10.16 -34.77 28.04
N VAL A 343 -10.88 -35.67 27.34
CA VAL A 343 -12.14 -35.31 26.65
C VAL A 343 -13.36 -35.58 27.53
N VAL A 344 -13.79 -34.58 28.32
CA VAL A 344 -15.02 -34.65 29.14
C VAL A 344 -16.26 -34.80 28.25
N THR A 345 -16.69 -36.05 28.03
CA THR A 345 -17.83 -36.34 27.15
C THR A 345 -19.11 -35.65 27.61
N ARG A 346 -19.98 -35.31 26.65
CA ARG A 346 -21.29 -34.69 26.89
C ARG A 346 -22.17 -35.48 27.87
N ALA A 347 -21.96 -36.78 28.00
CA ALA A 347 -22.64 -37.65 28.97
C ALA A 347 -22.10 -37.45 30.40
N ALA A 348 -20.78 -37.36 30.59
CA ALA A 348 -20.16 -37.05 31.88
C ALA A 348 -20.58 -35.65 32.37
N LEU A 349 -20.51 -34.64 31.50
CA LEU A 349 -20.94 -33.26 31.79
C LEU A 349 -22.44 -33.18 32.18
N LYS A 350 -23.30 -34.00 31.55
CA LYS A 350 -24.71 -34.15 31.96
C LYS A 350 -24.86 -34.85 33.33
N ARG A 351 -24.12 -35.92 33.60
CA ARG A 351 -24.16 -36.61 34.92
C ARG A 351 -23.70 -35.68 36.05
N GLN A 352 -22.63 -34.92 35.84
CA GLN A 352 -22.09 -33.97 36.83
C GLN A 352 -23.08 -32.83 37.12
N SER A 353 -23.67 -32.22 36.09
CA SER A 353 -24.70 -31.17 36.27
C SER A 353 -25.98 -31.70 36.94
N GLN A 354 -26.43 -32.91 36.58
CA GLN A 354 -27.52 -33.62 37.24
C GLN A 354 -27.23 -33.83 38.74
N GLN A 355 -26.04 -34.34 39.10
CA GLN A 355 -25.62 -34.53 40.49
C GLN A 355 -25.56 -33.21 41.28
N ILE A 356 -25.11 -32.11 40.67
CA ILE A 356 -25.10 -30.77 41.31
C ILE A 356 -26.54 -30.29 41.59
N ILE A 357 -27.49 -30.55 40.68
CA ILE A 357 -28.91 -30.24 40.88
C ILE A 357 -29.50 -31.11 41.98
N GLU A 358 -29.23 -32.41 42.01
CA GLU A 358 -29.74 -33.34 43.03
C GLU A 358 -29.15 -33.04 44.42
N ALA A 359 -27.88 -32.68 44.51
CA ALA A 359 -27.24 -32.24 45.75
C ALA A 359 -27.88 -30.94 46.30
N LYS A 360 -28.26 -30.00 45.42
CA LYS A 360 -28.91 -28.74 45.82
C LYS A 360 -30.42 -28.87 46.06
N THR A 361 -31.11 -29.83 45.43
CA THR A 361 -32.56 -30.05 45.61
C THR A 361 -32.92 -30.95 46.79
N LYS A 362 -31.95 -31.71 47.36
CA LYS A 362 -32.09 -32.43 48.64
C LYS A 362 -32.22 -31.46 49.84
N ARG A 363 -33.38 -30.79 49.94
CA ARG A 363 -33.82 -30.08 51.14
C ARG A 363 -33.77 -31.03 52.33
N ARG A 364 -33.04 -30.67 53.40
CA ARG A 364 -32.93 -31.45 54.64
C ARG A 364 -34.31 -31.83 55.20
N THR A 365 -34.72 -33.09 55.03
CA THR A 365 -35.87 -33.66 55.72
C THR A 365 -35.57 -33.67 57.22
N ARG A 366 -36.21 -32.78 57.99
CA ARG A 366 -35.99 -32.71 59.44
C ARG A 366 -36.47 -34.00 60.09
N TYR A 367 -35.58 -34.70 60.79
CA TYR A 367 -35.94 -35.82 61.65
C TYR A 367 -36.96 -35.34 62.69
N ARG A 368 -38.20 -35.80 62.57
CA ARG A 368 -39.26 -35.55 63.57
C ARG A 368 -39.14 -36.65 64.62
N LYS A 369 -38.78 -36.31 65.86
CA LYS A 369 -38.90 -37.26 66.98
C LYS A 369 -40.35 -37.75 67.04
N LYS A 370 -40.54 -39.07 67.14
CA LYS A 370 -41.76 -39.61 67.76
C LYS A 370 -41.52 -39.56 69.26
N ASP A 371 -42.24 -38.69 69.96
CA ASP A 371 -42.47 -38.88 71.38
C ASP A 371 -43.42 -40.08 71.54
N GLY A 372 -43.07 -41.03 72.40
CA GLY A 372 -43.89 -42.19 72.67
C GLY A 372 -44.94 -41.91 73.75
N LYS A 373 -46.14 -42.46 73.61
CA LYS A 373 -47.09 -42.61 74.72
C LYS A 373 -48.12 -43.70 74.42
N MET A 374 -48.08 -44.73 75.29
CA MET A 374 -49.01 -45.85 75.46
C MET A 374 -49.22 -46.72 74.21
#